data_AF-A0A134AL21-F1
#
_entry.id   AF-A0A134AL21-F1
#
_cell.length_a   1.000
_cell.length_b   1.000
_cell.length_c   1.000
_cell.angle_alpha   90.00
_cell.angle_beta   90.00
_cell.angle_gamma   90.00
#
_symmetry.space_group_name_H-M   'P 1'
#
loop_
_entity.id
_entity.type
_entity.pdbx_description
1 polymer ?
#
loop_
_entity_poly.entity_id
_entity_poly.type
_entity_poly.pdbx_seq_one_letter_code
_entity_poly.pdbx_strand_id
1 'polypeptide(L)' 'MVIIMKVKFIGESDPVYMINGKVYDVISIEKGWYRIVDEEGEDYLYPPELFEVIDEGGD' A
#
# COMPACT_ATOMS: atom_id res chain seq x y z
N MET A 1 -12.66 6.10 6.61
CA MET A 1 -11.47 5.83 5.78
C MET A 1 -11.96 5.64 4.36
N VAL A 2 -11.41 6.34 3.37
CA VAL A 2 -11.69 6.10 1.95
C VAL A 2 -10.57 5.20 1.42
N ILE A 3 -10.92 4.14 0.71
CA ILE A 3 -9.98 3.23 0.06
C ILE A 3 -10.02 3.54 -1.44
N ILE A 4 -8.87 3.86 -2.02
CA ILE A 4 -8.73 4.17 -3.45
C ILE A 4 -8.54 2.87 -4.24
N MET A 5 -7.70 1.97 -3.73
CA MET A 5 -7.39 0.69 -4.36
C MET A 5 -6.73 -0.25 -3.35
N LYS A 6 -6.64 -1.53 -3.71
CA LYS A 6 -5.91 -2.55 -2.95
C LYS A 6 -4.67 -2.99 -3.69
N VAL A 7 -3.55 -3.04 -2.98
CA VAL A 7 -2.25 -3.39 -3.52
C VAL A 7 -1.58 -4.46 -2.68
N LYS A 8 -0.83 -5.36 -3.31
CA LYS A 8 -0.05 -6.40 -2.65
C LYS A 8 1.42 -6.02 -2.66
N PHE A 9 2.05 -6.03 -1.49
CA PHE A 9 3.47 -5.73 -1.39
C PHE A 9 4.32 -6.88 -1.95
N ILE A 10 5.30 -6.57 -2.81
CA ILE A 10 6.17 -7.56 -3.47
C ILE A 10 7.65 -7.43 -3.06
N GLY A 11 8.00 -6.48 -2.18
CA GLY A 11 9.36 -6.30 -1.65
C GLY A 11 9.71 -7.27 -0.52
N GLU A 12 10.92 -7.15 0.05
CA GLU A 12 11.36 -7.97 1.19
C GLU A 12 10.54 -7.65 2.45
N SER A 13 10.14 -8.68 3.19
CA SER A 13 9.39 -8.51 4.45
C SER A 13 10.25 -7.84 5.52
N ASP A 14 9.70 -6.82 6.16
CA ASP A 14 10.23 -6.22 7.36
C ASP A 14 9.08 -6.03 8.37
N PRO A 15 9.26 -6.48 9.64
CA PRO A 15 8.18 -6.48 10.65
C PRO A 15 7.76 -5.08 11.12
N VAL A 16 8.51 -4.04 10.78
CA VAL A 16 8.19 -2.64 11.08
C VAL A 16 7.54 -1.99 9.86
N TYR A 17 8.00 -2.34 8.66
CA TYR A 17 7.56 -1.70 7.42
C TYR A 17 6.40 -2.44 6.73
N MET A 18 6.69 -3.49 5.98
CA MET A 18 5.71 -4.20 5.17
C MET A 18 6.06 -5.67 5.03
N ILE A 19 5.03 -6.51 4.93
CA ILE A 19 5.16 -7.96 4.84
C ILE A 19 4.92 -8.38 3.39
N ASN A 20 5.89 -9.09 2.81
CA ASN A 20 5.79 -9.63 1.45
C ASN A 20 4.49 -10.44 1.30
N GLY A 21 3.75 -10.15 0.24
CA GLY A 21 2.52 -10.85 -0.10
C GLY A 21 1.28 -10.39 0.65
N LYS A 22 1.39 -9.51 1.66
CA LYS A 22 0.24 -8.90 2.33
C LYS A 22 -0.43 -7.86 1.42
N VAL A 23 -1.75 -7.77 1.51
CA VAL A 23 -2.56 -6.77 0.80
C VAL A 23 -2.78 -5.57 1.72
N TYR A 24 -2.58 -4.39 1.16
CA TYR A 24 -2.70 -3.10 1.81
C TYR A 24 -3.71 -2.22 1.08
N ASP A 25 -4.35 -1.34 1.84
CA ASP A 25 -5.27 -0.33 1.31
C ASP A 25 -4.49 0.94 0.98
N VAL A 26 -4.59 1.39 -0.27
CA VAL A 26 -4.10 2.73 -0.66
C VAL A 26 -5.20 3.73 -0.35
N ILE A 27 -4.92 4.68 0.53
CA ILE A 27 -5.89 5.67 1.00
C ILE A 27 -5.76 7.03 0.29
N SER A 28 -4.64 7.28 -0.38
CA SER A 28 -4.39 8.47 -1.19
C SER A 28 -3.24 8.22 -2.17
N ILE A 29 -3.16 9.01 -3.24
CA ILE A 29 -2.00 9.03 -4.15
C ILE A 29 -1.45 10.46 -4.17
N GLU A 30 -0.21 10.63 -3.71
CA GLU A 30 0.43 11.94 -3.57
C GLU A 30 1.73 11.97 -4.35
N LYS A 31 1.82 12.88 -5.32
CA LYS A 31 2.99 12.98 -6.22
C LYS A 31 3.36 11.64 -6.88
N GLY A 32 2.36 10.80 -7.15
CA GLY A 32 2.52 9.47 -7.75
C GLY A 32 2.90 8.35 -6.76
N TRP A 33 2.98 8.64 -5.46
CA TRP A 33 3.29 7.67 -4.41
C TRP A 33 2.02 7.26 -3.67
N TYR A 34 1.97 6.02 -3.19
CA TYR A 34 0.83 5.49 -2.47
C TYR A 34 0.92 5.83 -1.00
N ARG A 35 -0.11 6.48 -0.45
CA ARG A 35 -0.27 6.61 0.99
C ARG A 35 -0.94 5.36 1.52
N ILE A 36 -0.25 4.63 2.40
CA ILE A 36 -0.66 3.33 2.94
C ILE A 36 -0.40 3.33 4.45
N VAL A 37 -1.30 2.69 5.20
CA VAL A 37 -1.10 2.39 6.63
C VAL A 37 -0.33 1.08 6.74
N ASP A 38 0.81 1.12 7.41
CA ASP A 38 1.77 0.01 7.49
C ASP A 38 1.58 -0.88 8.73
N GLU A 39 2.58 -1.70 9.08
CA GLU A 39 2.49 -2.60 10.25
C GLU A 39 2.51 -1.85 11.59
N GLU A 40 3.04 -0.62 11.65
CA GLU A 40 3.02 0.23 12.85
C GLU A 40 1.67 0.95 13.03
N GLY A 41 0.82 0.93 12.01
CA GLY A 41 -0.48 1.62 12.01
C GLY A 41 -0.38 3.10 11.66
N GLU A 42 0.76 3.55 11.18
CA GLU A 42 1.02 4.92 10.73
C GLU A 42 0.94 4.98 9.19
N ASP A 43 0.57 6.14 8.63
CA ASP A 43 0.52 6.32 7.18
C ASP A 43 1.81 6.93 6.61
N TYR A 44 2.38 6.28 5.60
CA TYR A 44 3.55 6.75 4.87
C TYR A 44 3.33 6.69 3.36
N LEU A 45 4.22 7.36 2.62
CA LEU A 45 4.27 7.30 1.17
C LEU A 45 5.22 6.20 0.71
N TYR A 46 4.72 5.31 -0.12
CA TYR A 46 5.46 4.20 -0.70
C TYR A 46 5.52 4.34 -2.22
N PRO A 47 6.67 4.01 -2.84
CA PRO A 47 6.78 4.01 -4.29
C PRO A 47 5.93 2.86 -4.88
N PRO A 48 5.17 3.12 -5.96
CA PRO A 48 4.20 2.16 -6.51
C PRO A 48 4.86 0.88 -7.04
N GLU A 49 6.14 0.94 -7.42
CA GLU A 49 6.92 -0.20 -7.92
C GLU A 49 7.10 -1.34 -6.90
N LEU A 50 6.87 -1.07 -5.60
CA LEU A 50 6.91 -2.07 -4.55
C LEU A 50 5.64 -2.92 -4.47
N PHE A 51 4.65 -2.66 -5.33
CA PHE A 51 3.35 -3.30 -5.25
C PHE A 51 2.80 -3.79 -6.58
N GLU A 52 1.96 -4.81 -6.47
CA GLU A 52 1.06 -5.28 -7.51
C GLU A 52 -0.36 -4.81 -7.18
N VAL A 53 -1.05 -4.16 -8.12
CA VAL A 53 -2.45 -3.75 -7.92
C VAL A 53 -3.37 -4.97 -8.01
N ILE A 54 -4.19 -5.18 -6.98
CA ILE A 54 -5.08 -6.35 -6.85
C ILE A 54 -6.54 -5.97 -7.12
N ASP A 55 -6.92 -4.74 -6.76
CA ASP A 55 -8.25 -4.19 -7.01
C ASP A 55 -8.13 -2.69 -7.25
N GLU A 56 -8.56 -2.21 -8.41
CA GLU A 56 -8.44 -0.79 -8.82
C GLU A 56 -9.54 0.11 -8.22
N GLY A 57 -10.40 -0.40 -7.32
CA GLY A 57 -11.51 0.36 -6.76
C GLY A 57 -12.54 0.71 -7.83
N GLY A 58 -13.39 -0.26 -8.20
CA GLY A 58 -14.46 -0.06 -9.17
C GLY A 58 -15.80 0.27 -8.50
N ASP A 59 -16.27 1.50 -8.73
CA ASP A 59 -17.61 2.10 -8.53
C ASP A 59 -18.41 1.77 -7.24
#